data_AF-L7UP20-F1
#
_entry.id   AF-L7UP20-F1
#
_cell.length_a   1.000
_cell.length_b   1.000
_cell.length_c   1.000
_cell.angle_alpha   90.00
_cell.angle_beta   90.00
_cell.angle_gamma   90.00
#
_symmetry.space_group_name_H-M   'P 1'
#
loop_
_entity.id
_entity.type
_entity.pdbx_description
1 polymer ?
#
loop_
_entity_poly.entity_id
_entity_poly.type
_entity_poly.pdbx_seq_one_letter_code
_entity_poly.pdbx_strand_id
1 'polypeptide(L)'
;MSQHTRTQTESQGTHTSDADLRVQLEGRVEVLEAARARLAALESALSGGRWKRKLRAKPTLVAEWLQETERVAEAVGRTTRRAEAEGWSDSSPLMMTVREVLARRQQLKLLVRERLGAMVSLSGPVELDEELRRLDALVRKPVSRSPESGEVVLYQTDKMLKATTPRALAAWVVGLLGGFGAVFGILLATLGQGPWTAGVPTALLVASVLGVLAKSGRVWLTSERLLWVPTFGEAVSVPLESIPAGGVAVESALTLRVEGERRVRVPFLSDANQLATLIEMHSQSPLRSRARSGGKLPNVVVFPAQLQGASERFQGWAVLWRSGVVFFEAAEFTGDRLLSAVLGRETVLNPEAGWVLEQLRWFSEGEFDTWMVKMAVATHATRFSSLSVGNHSASWDGPFLRFKKQQWVLSGKVEWSSIADAERILTLWPE
;
A
#
# COMPACT_ATOMS: atom_id res chain seq x y z
N MET A 1 32.89 -78.23 -46.92
CA MET A 1 33.32 -76.81 -46.87
C MET A 1 32.06 -75.97 -46.98
N SER A 2 31.62 -75.41 -45.85
CA SER A 2 30.27 -74.88 -45.67
C SER A 2 30.22 -73.38 -45.94
N GLN A 3 29.37 -72.96 -46.87
CA GLN A 3 29.02 -71.56 -47.09
C GLN A 3 28.05 -71.12 -45.98
N HIS A 4 28.45 -70.11 -45.22
CA HIS A 4 27.56 -69.40 -44.29
C HIS A 4 27.01 -68.16 -45.00
N THR A 5 25.75 -68.25 -45.38
CA THR A 5 24.93 -67.12 -45.83
C THR A 5 24.64 -66.24 -44.63
N ARG A 6 25.38 -65.15 -44.51
CA ARG A 6 25.16 -64.11 -43.49
C ARG A 6 24.04 -63.21 -43.99
N THR A 7 22.82 -63.45 -43.53
CA THR A 7 21.70 -62.53 -43.68
C THR A 7 21.99 -61.29 -42.83
N GLN A 8 22.47 -60.23 -43.47
CA GLN A 8 22.48 -58.89 -42.91
C GLN A 8 21.02 -58.43 -42.83
N THR A 9 20.43 -58.52 -41.64
CA THR A 9 19.22 -57.79 -41.31
C THR A 9 19.61 -56.32 -41.24
N GLU A 10 19.44 -55.61 -42.36
CA GLU A 10 19.37 -54.15 -42.36
C GLU A 10 18.23 -53.74 -41.42
N SER A 11 18.63 -53.31 -40.22
CA SER A 11 17.83 -52.46 -39.35
C SER A 11 17.60 -51.14 -40.09
N GLN A 12 16.63 -51.13 -41.01
CA GLN A 12 15.99 -49.91 -41.46
C GLN A 12 15.36 -49.29 -40.23
N GLY A 13 16.00 -48.26 -39.69
CA GLY A 13 15.38 -47.32 -38.77
C GLY A 13 14.21 -46.70 -39.51
N THR A 14 13.02 -47.26 -39.31
CA THR A 14 11.76 -46.64 -39.70
C THR A 14 11.73 -45.28 -39.01
N HIS A 15 12.09 -44.24 -39.75
CA HIS A 15 11.78 -42.88 -39.39
C HIS A 15 10.26 -42.78 -39.35
N THR A 16 9.68 -42.96 -38.17
CA THR A 16 8.26 -42.75 -37.93
C THR A 16 7.93 -41.33 -38.40
N SER A 17 7.18 -41.24 -39.49
CA SER A 17 6.83 -39.96 -40.10
C SER A 17 5.98 -39.15 -39.11
N ASP A 18 6.18 -37.83 -39.04
CA ASP A 18 5.40 -36.91 -38.21
C ASP A 18 3.88 -37.03 -38.45
N ALA A 19 3.49 -37.42 -39.67
CA ALA A 19 2.11 -37.71 -40.02
C ALA A 19 1.54 -38.97 -39.34
N ASP A 20 2.36 -40.03 -39.19
CA ASP A 20 1.94 -41.28 -38.54
C ASP A 20 1.76 -41.08 -37.04
N LEU A 21 2.64 -40.27 -36.44
CA LEU A 21 2.56 -39.89 -35.03
C LEU A 21 1.30 -39.06 -34.72
N ARG A 22 0.89 -38.18 -35.64
CA ARG A 22 -0.36 -37.39 -35.50
C ARG A 22 -1.61 -38.27 -35.56
N VAL A 23 -1.68 -39.21 -36.50
CA VAL A 23 -2.80 -40.16 -36.60
C VAL A 23 -2.88 -41.06 -35.35
N GLN A 24 -1.74 -41.47 -34.80
CA GLN A 24 -1.69 -42.32 -33.61
C GLN A 24 -2.08 -41.63 -32.29
N LEU A 25 -2.11 -40.29 -32.26
CA LEU A 25 -2.39 -39.50 -31.06
C LEU A 25 -3.81 -38.91 -31.02
N GLU A 26 -4.66 -39.20 -32.02
CA GLU A 26 -6.12 -38.98 -32.00
C GLU A 26 -6.56 -37.63 -31.39
N GLY A 27 -6.09 -36.50 -31.91
CA GLY A 27 -6.54 -35.18 -31.44
C GLY A 27 -5.73 -34.58 -30.28
N ARG A 28 -4.76 -35.30 -29.70
CA ARG A 28 -3.96 -34.82 -28.56
C ARG A 28 -2.84 -33.85 -28.96
N VAL A 29 -2.36 -33.97 -30.19
CA VAL A 29 -1.35 -33.03 -30.73
C VAL A 29 -1.97 -31.64 -30.82
N GLU A 30 -3.22 -31.57 -31.25
CA GLU A 30 -4.04 -30.37 -31.35
C GLU A 30 -4.27 -29.74 -29.96
N VAL A 31 -4.52 -30.57 -28.93
CA VAL A 31 -4.60 -30.09 -27.53
C VAL A 31 -3.28 -29.47 -27.08
N LEU A 32 -2.13 -30.11 -27.36
CA LEU A 32 -0.81 -29.61 -26.97
C LEU A 32 -0.40 -28.35 -27.76
N GLU A 33 -0.65 -28.30 -29.06
CA GLU A 33 -0.39 -27.14 -29.91
C GLU A 33 -1.27 -25.94 -29.50
N ALA A 34 -2.56 -26.18 -29.24
CA ALA A 34 -3.47 -25.15 -28.75
C ALA A 34 -3.11 -24.68 -27.34
N ALA A 35 -2.67 -25.59 -26.46
CA ALA A 35 -2.16 -25.24 -25.13
C ALA A 35 -0.91 -24.37 -25.22
N ARG A 36 0.03 -24.71 -26.11
CA ARG A 36 1.23 -23.91 -26.37
C ARG A 36 0.87 -22.50 -26.81
N ALA A 37 -0.05 -22.36 -27.76
CA ALA A 37 -0.49 -21.04 -28.24
C ALA A 37 -1.15 -20.21 -27.13
N ARG A 38 -1.98 -20.82 -26.29
CA ARG A 38 -2.64 -20.14 -25.16
C ARG A 38 -1.65 -19.72 -24.06
N LEU A 39 -0.72 -20.60 -23.69
CA LEU A 39 0.35 -20.28 -22.74
C LEU A 39 1.21 -19.12 -23.25
N ALA A 40 1.60 -19.14 -24.53
CA ALA A 40 2.34 -18.04 -25.14
C ALA A 40 1.54 -16.71 -25.11
N ALA A 41 0.23 -16.76 -25.31
CA ALA A 41 -0.64 -15.59 -25.21
C ALA A 41 -0.76 -15.06 -23.77
N LEU A 42 -0.86 -15.94 -22.78
CA LEU A 42 -0.82 -15.63 -21.35
C LEU A 42 0.51 -14.99 -20.94
N GLU A 43 1.63 -15.59 -21.32
CA GLU A 43 2.98 -15.07 -21.07
C GLU A 43 3.16 -13.69 -21.69
N SER A 44 2.75 -13.50 -22.95
CA SER A 44 2.81 -12.21 -23.65
C SER A 44 1.92 -11.14 -23.01
N ALA A 45 0.78 -11.54 -22.43
CA ALA A 45 -0.07 -10.66 -21.66
C ALA A 45 0.62 -10.21 -20.35
N LEU A 46 1.31 -11.11 -19.65
CA LEU A 46 1.89 -10.87 -18.32
C LEU A 46 3.32 -10.31 -18.32
N SER A 47 4.10 -10.50 -19.38
CA SER A 47 5.52 -10.12 -19.44
C SER A 47 5.79 -8.62 -19.54
N GLY A 48 4.82 -7.81 -20.01
CA GLY A 48 5.00 -6.37 -20.22
C GLY A 48 4.57 -5.47 -19.05
N GLY A 49 5.04 -4.21 -19.02
CA GLY A 49 4.67 -3.25 -17.98
C GLY A 49 3.17 -2.86 -17.95
N ARG A 50 2.46 -2.99 -19.08
CA ARG A 50 1.00 -2.76 -19.19
C ARG A 50 0.17 -4.05 -19.08
N TRP A 51 0.68 -5.07 -18.40
CA TRP A 51 0.07 -6.38 -18.33
C TRP A 51 -1.38 -6.36 -17.82
N LYS A 52 -1.70 -5.55 -16.81
CA LYS A 52 -3.08 -5.40 -16.29
C LYS A 52 -4.06 -5.00 -17.39
N ARG A 53 -3.67 -4.03 -18.22
CA ARG A 53 -4.48 -3.58 -19.38
C ARG A 53 -4.61 -4.67 -20.43
N LYS A 54 -3.53 -5.38 -20.75
CA LYS A 54 -3.55 -6.50 -21.71
C LYS A 54 -4.48 -7.62 -21.24
N LEU A 55 -4.45 -7.95 -19.95
CA LEU A 55 -5.30 -8.99 -19.36
C LEU A 55 -6.78 -8.58 -19.39
N ARG A 56 -7.11 -7.32 -19.02
CA ARG A 56 -8.48 -6.79 -19.12
C ARG A 56 -9.01 -6.74 -20.55
N ALA A 57 -8.14 -6.49 -21.54
CA ALA A 57 -8.51 -6.48 -22.95
C ALA A 57 -8.85 -7.87 -23.50
N LYS A 58 -8.45 -8.95 -22.82
CA LYS A 58 -8.71 -10.34 -23.20
C LYS A 58 -9.37 -11.10 -22.04
N PRO A 59 -10.64 -10.79 -21.72
CA PRO A 59 -11.30 -11.31 -20.52
C PRO A 59 -11.52 -12.83 -20.52
N THR A 60 -11.51 -13.51 -21.66
CA THR A 60 -11.75 -14.96 -21.70
C THR A 60 -10.48 -15.79 -21.50
N LEU A 61 -9.31 -15.18 -21.67
CA LEU A 61 -8.03 -15.88 -21.82
C LEU A 61 -7.60 -16.69 -20.57
N VAL A 62 -7.95 -16.21 -19.37
CA VAL A 62 -7.74 -16.97 -18.12
C VAL A 62 -8.78 -18.08 -17.96
N ALA A 63 -10.06 -17.78 -18.21
CA ALA A 63 -11.14 -18.75 -18.07
C ALA A 63 -10.98 -19.94 -19.04
N GLU A 64 -10.59 -19.67 -20.29
CA GLU A 64 -10.30 -20.69 -21.30
C GLU A 64 -9.14 -21.58 -20.88
N TRP A 65 -8.06 -21.02 -20.33
CA TRP A 65 -6.94 -21.82 -19.81
C TRP A 65 -7.40 -22.73 -18.67
N LEU A 66 -8.11 -22.17 -17.68
CA LEU A 66 -8.58 -22.94 -16.51
C LEU A 66 -9.52 -24.09 -16.89
N GLN A 67 -10.31 -23.95 -17.95
CA GLN A 67 -11.16 -25.03 -18.48
C GLN A 67 -10.36 -26.15 -19.15
N GLU A 68 -9.23 -25.82 -19.77
CA GLU A 68 -8.42 -26.77 -20.54
C GLU A 68 -7.27 -27.37 -19.72
N THR A 69 -6.94 -26.85 -18.55
CA THR A 69 -5.79 -27.29 -17.74
C THR A 69 -5.76 -28.81 -17.52
N GLU A 70 -6.90 -29.41 -17.20
CA GLU A 70 -7.00 -30.85 -16.90
C GLU A 70 -6.76 -31.70 -18.16
N ARG A 71 -7.34 -31.29 -19.29
CA ARG A 71 -7.13 -31.93 -20.60
C ARG A 71 -5.67 -31.83 -21.05
N VAL A 72 -5.03 -30.69 -20.81
CA VAL A 72 -3.60 -30.51 -21.13
C VAL A 72 -2.73 -31.38 -20.24
N ALA A 73 -3.03 -31.48 -18.94
CA ALA A 73 -2.30 -32.35 -18.02
C ALA A 73 -2.44 -33.83 -18.42
N GLU A 74 -3.64 -34.26 -18.79
CA GLU A 74 -3.90 -35.61 -19.30
C GLU A 74 -3.17 -35.89 -20.61
N ALA A 75 -3.21 -34.95 -21.57
CA ALA A 75 -2.52 -35.06 -22.85
C ALA A 75 -1.00 -35.20 -22.65
N VAL A 76 -0.39 -34.34 -21.83
CA VAL A 76 1.03 -34.44 -21.45
C VAL A 76 1.32 -35.78 -20.80
N GLY A 77 0.57 -36.18 -19.77
CA GLY A 77 0.83 -37.41 -19.02
C GLY A 77 0.64 -38.69 -19.83
N ARG A 78 -0.25 -38.70 -20.83
CA ARG A 78 -0.39 -39.82 -21.77
C ARG A 78 0.73 -39.84 -22.80
N THR A 79 1.08 -38.70 -23.39
CA THR A 79 2.16 -38.61 -24.38
C THR A 79 3.50 -39.02 -23.76
N THR A 80 3.80 -38.58 -22.54
CA THR A 80 5.03 -38.99 -21.84
C THR A 80 5.08 -40.49 -21.55
N ARG A 81 4.01 -41.07 -20.99
CA ARG A 81 3.94 -42.52 -20.72
C ARG A 81 4.09 -43.36 -21.99
N ARG A 82 3.53 -42.90 -23.10
CA ARG A 82 3.64 -43.58 -24.38
C ARG A 82 5.04 -43.46 -24.97
N ALA A 83 5.64 -42.27 -24.89
CA ALA A 83 7.03 -42.05 -25.29
C ALA A 83 7.99 -42.97 -24.52
N GLU A 84 7.78 -43.17 -23.22
CA GLU A 84 8.54 -44.11 -22.39
C GLU A 84 8.33 -45.56 -22.83
N ALA A 85 7.08 -45.98 -23.08
CA ALA A 85 6.75 -47.34 -23.48
C ALA A 85 7.29 -47.72 -24.88
N GLU A 86 7.30 -46.76 -25.80
CA GLU A 86 7.72 -46.95 -27.19
C GLU A 86 9.18 -46.52 -27.45
N GLY A 87 9.90 -46.07 -26.43
CA GLY A 87 11.32 -45.67 -26.54
C GLY A 87 11.55 -44.48 -27.47
N TRP A 88 10.63 -43.51 -27.48
CA TRP A 88 10.76 -42.32 -28.32
C TRP A 88 12.00 -41.50 -27.95
N SER A 89 12.67 -40.94 -28.96
CA SER A 89 13.79 -40.05 -28.70
C SER A 89 13.33 -38.75 -28.08
N ASP A 90 14.15 -38.21 -27.18
CA ASP A 90 13.99 -36.88 -26.58
C ASP A 90 13.96 -35.74 -27.61
N SER A 91 14.50 -35.98 -28.80
CA SER A 91 14.54 -35.07 -29.95
C SER A 91 13.30 -35.15 -30.85
N SER A 92 12.34 -36.04 -30.56
CA SER A 92 11.09 -36.13 -31.31
C SER A 92 10.31 -34.80 -31.27
N PRO A 93 9.72 -34.33 -32.39
CA PRO A 93 8.94 -33.09 -32.43
C PRO A 93 7.84 -33.00 -31.37
N LEU A 94 7.22 -34.14 -31.04
CA LEU A 94 6.19 -34.23 -30.01
C LEU A 94 6.77 -34.05 -28.60
N MET A 95 7.92 -34.68 -28.32
CA MET A 95 8.60 -34.52 -27.04
C MET A 95 9.14 -33.09 -26.87
N MET A 96 9.59 -32.45 -27.95
CA MET A 96 9.92 -31.03 -27.95
C MET A 96 8.69 -30.17 -27.61
N THR A 97 7.52 -30.47 -28.18
CA THR A 97 6.28 -29.74 -27.90
C THR A 97 5.84 -29.92 -26.45
N VAL A 98 5.88 -31.14 -25.92
CA VAL A 98 5.60 -31.42 -24.50
C VAL A 98 6.54 -30.64 -23.58
N ARG A 99 7.84 -30.66 -23.86
CA ARG A 99 8.84 -29.89 -23.11
C ARG A 99 8.58 -28.39 -23.16
N GLU A 100 8.23 -27.86 -24.33
CA GLU A 100 7.90 -26.44 -24.48
C GLU A 100 6.66 -26.05 -23.66
N VAL A 101 5.61 -26.88 -23.69
CA VAL A 101 4.39 -26.65 -22.89
C VAL A 101 4.71 -26.65 -21.39
N LEU A 102 5.51 -27.61 -20.91
CA LEU A 102 5.93 -27.68 -19.51
C LEU A 102 6.81 -26.48 -19.10
N ALA A 103 7.78 -26.11 -19.93
CA ALA A 103 8.66 -24.97 -19.70
C ALA A 103 7.86 -23.66 -19.62
N ARG A 104 6.92 -23.45 -20.55
CA ARG A 104 6.03 -22.29 -20.55
C ARG A 104 5.10 -22.27 -19.34
N ARG A 105 4.52 -23.42 -18.95
CA ARG A 105 3.71 -23.51 -17.73
C ARG A 105 4.51 -23.08 -16.50
N GLN A 106 5.78 -23.49 -16.41
CA GLN A 106 6.65 -23.11 -15.31
C GLN A 106 7.03 -21.62 -15.36
N GLN A 107 7.34 -21.08 -16.54
CA GLN A 107 7.61 -19.65 -16.72
C GLN A 107 6.40 -18.79 -16.36
N LEU A 108 5.21 -19.20 -16.81
CA LEU A 108 3.95 -18.55 -16.47
C LEU A 108 3.72 -18.57 -14.95
N LYS A 109 3.98 -19.69 -14.28
CA LYS A 109 3.89 -19.80 -12.82
C LYS A 109 4.79 -18.80 -12.10
N LEU A 110 6.04 -18.65 -12.55
CA LEU A 110 6.96 -17.65 -12.01
C LEU A 110 6.46 -16.22 -12.24
N LEU A 111 5.99 -15.92 -13.46
CA LEU A 111 5.45 -14.60 -13.80
C LEU A 111 4.21 -14.26 -12.98
N VAL A 112 3.25 -15.17 -12.88
CA VAL A 112 2.02 -15.00 -12.08
C VAL A 112 2.40 -14.72 -10.64
N ARG A 113 3.33 -15.49 -10.08
CA ARG A 113 3.80 -15.30 -8.70
C ARG A 113 4.51 -13.97 -8.49
N GLU A 114 5.36 -13.54 -9.42
CA GLU A 114 6.00 -12.23 -9.38
C GLU A 114 4.95 -11.10 -9.40
N ARG A 115 3.96 -11.19 -10.30
CA ARG A 115 2.89 -10.19 -10.41
C ARG A 115 1.98 -10.17 -9.19
N LEU A 116 1.63 -11.33 -8.66
CA LEU A 116 0.84 -11.45 -7.43
C LEU A 116 1.61 -10.96 -6.21
N GLY A 117 2.88 -11.32 -6.05
CA GLY A 117 3.71 -10.91 -4.91
C GLY A 117 3.93 -9.40 -4.84
N ALA A 118 3.86 -8.72 -5.98
CA ALA A 118 3.83 -7.26 -6.05
C ALA A 118 2.50 -6.65 -5.57
N MET A 119 1.40 -7.40 -5.58
CA MET A 119 0.05 -6.92 -5.26
C MET A 119 -0.52 -7.47 -3.96
N VAL A 120 -0.08 -8.62 -3.46
CA VAL A 120 -0.61 -9.27 -2.25
C VAL A 120 0.51 -10.06 -1.55
N SER A 121 0.42 -10.19 -0.24
CA SER A 121 1.28 -11.10 0.52
C SER A 121 0.90 -12.56 0.19
N LEU A 122 1.87 -13.33 -0.32
CA LEU A 122 1.69 -14.72 -0.72
C LEU A 122 2.12 -15.65 0.42
N SER A 123 1.22 -16.51 0.87
CA SER A 123 1.48 -17.56 1.85
C SER A 123 0.86 -18.86 1.34
N GLY A 124 1.60 -19.96 1.37
CA GLY A 124 1.10 -21.31 1.05
C GLY A 124 1.69 -21.97 -0.20
N PRO A 125 1.25 -23.21 -0.49
CA PRO A 125 1.70 -24.00 -1.63
C PRO A 125 1.21 -23.43 -2.96
N VAL A 126 1.92 -23.78 -4.03
CA VAL A 126 1.98 -23.00 -5.28
C VAL A 126 1.24 -23.74 -6.40
N GLU A 127 -0.04 -23.48 -6.56
CA GLU A 127 -0.83 -23.96 -7.69
C GLU A 127 -1.08 -22.82 -8.70
N LEU A 128 -0.61 -23.03 -9.93
CA LEU A 128 -0.69 -22.02 -10.99
C LEU A 128 -2.14 -21.57 -11.24
N ASP A 129 -3.08 -22.50 -11.24
CA ASP A 129 -4.46 -22.25 -11.65
C ASP A 129 -5.20 -21.39 -10.62
N GLU A 130 -4.97 -21.63 -9.33
CA GLU A 130 -5.52 -20.81 -8.24
C GLU A 130 -4.87 -19.42 -8.19
N GLU A 131 -3.55 -19.35 -8.36
CA GLU A 131 -2.84 -18.07 -8.46
C GLU A 131 -3.32 -17.24 -9.66
N LEU A 132 -3.50 -17.86 -10.83
CA LEU A 132 -3.97 -17.17 -12.02
C LEU A 132 -5.42 -16.68 -11.86
N ARG A 133 -6.30 -17.49 -11.23
CA ARG A 133 -7.68 -17.09 -10.89
C ARG A 133 -7.68 -15.89 -9.94
N ARG A 134 -6.86 -15.93 -8.89
CA ARG A 134 -6.70 -14.82 -7.94
C ARG A 134 -6.17 -13.56 -8.61
N LEU A 135 -5.18 -13.70 -9.50
CA LEU A 135 -4.61 -12.59 -10.27
C LEU A 135 -5.67 -11.91 -11.13
N ASP A 136 -6.47 -12.71 -11.85
CA ASP A 136 -7.53 -12.24 -12.72
C ASP A 136 -8.63 -11.50 -11.95
N ALA A 137 -9.09 -12.06 -10.82
CA ALA A 137 -10.08 -11.43 -9.95
C ALA A 137 -9.61 -10.05 -9.43
N LEU A 138 -8.35 -9.95 -8.99
CA LEU A 138 -7.77 -8.69 -8.53
C LEU A 138 -7.66 -7.64 -9.64
N VAL A 139 -7.28 -8.06 -10.85
CA VAL A 139 -7.15 -7.14 -11.98
C VAL A 139 -8.51 -6.61 -12.43
N ARG A 140 -9.57 -7.43 -12.34
CA ARG A 140 -10.92 -7.06 -12.79
C ARG A 140 -11.67 -6.14 -11.84
N LYS A 141 -11.45 -6.24 -10.53
CA LYS A 141 -12.14 -5.40 -9.52
C LYS A 141 -11.86 -3.92 -9.85
N PRO A 142 -12.86 -3.16 -10.32
CA PRO A 142 -12.69 -1.76 -10.67
C PRO A 142 -12.35 -0.98 -9.40
N VAL A 143 -11.45 -0.01 -9.52
CA VAL A 143 -11.11 0.89 -8.41
C VAL A 143 -11.61 2.27 -8.77
N SER A 144 -12.59 2.75 -8.00
CA SER A 144 -13.03 4.14 -8.09
C SER A 144 -11.85 5.06 -7.77
N ARG A 145 -11.70 6.14 -8.53
CA ARG A 145 -10.66 7.16 -8.29
C ARG A 145 -11.08 8.20 -7.26
N SER A 146 -12.35 8.19 -6.87
CA SER A 146 -12.91 9.10 -5.87
C SER A 146 -13.54 8.30 -4.73
N PRO A 147 -13.61 8.90 -3.52
CA PRO A 147 -14.47 8.39 -2.46
C PRO A 147 -15.89 8.13 -2.99
N GLU A 148 -16.52 7.07 -2.48
CA GLU A 148 -17.92 6.75 -2.77
C GLU A 148 -18.86 7.63 -1.95
N SER A 149 -20.09 7.82 -2.45
CA SER A 149 -21.11 8.58 -1.73
C SER A 149 -21.42 7.90 -0.39
N GLY A 150 -21.24 8.62 0.72
CA GLY A 150 -21.41 8.09 2.08
C GLY A 150 -20.11 7.70 2.79
N GLU A 151 -18.98 7.66 2.08
CA GLU A 151 -17.67 7.47 2.72
C GLU A 151 -17.21 8.75 3.42
N VAL A 152 -16.92 8.65 4.72
CA VAL A 152 -16.40 9.79 5.49
C VAL A 152 -14.89 9.89 5.25
N VAL A 153 -14.43 11.02 4.71
CA VAL A 153 -13.00 11.26 4.49
C VAL A 153 -12.33 11.60 5.81
N LEU A 154 -11.46 10.69 6.28
CA LEU A 154 -10.72 10.83 7.55
C LEU A 154 -9.43 11.61 7.35
N TYR A 155 -8.77 11.38 6.22
CA TYR A 155 -7.55 12.08 5.85
C TYR A 155 -7.49 12.20 4.33
N GLN A 156 -7.04 13.35 3.88
CA GLN A 156 -6.73 13.62 2.50
C GLN A 156 -5.37 14.28 2.47
N THR A 157 -4.48 13.80 1.61
CA THR A 157 -3.24 14.53 1.34
C THR A 157 -3.62 15.82 0.63
N ASP A 158 -3.63 16.91 1.39
CA ASP A 158 -4.19 18.19 0.95
C ASP A 158 -3.28 18.94 -0.04
N LYS A 159 -2.14 18.35 -0.39
CA LYS A 159 -1.03 19.04 -1.05
C LYS A 159 -0.31 18.06 -1.96
N MET A 160 -0.58 18.12 -3.27
CA MET A 160 0.48 17.85 -4.24
C MET A 160 1.67 18.68 -3.77
N LEU A 161 2.77 18.02 -3.35
CA LEU A 161 4.00 18.62 -2.82
C LEU A 161 3.92 20.14 -2.83
N LYS A 162 3.40 20.79 -1.76
CA LYS A 162 3.53 22.25 -1.69
C LYS A 162 5.02 22.49 -1.91
N ALA A 163 5.33 23.28 -2.92
CA ALA A 163 6.69 23.57 -3.40
C ALA A 163 7.48 24.39 -2.36
N THR A 164 7.26 24.13 -1.08
CA THR A 164 7.80 24.80 0.09
C THR A 164 8.50 23.82 1.02
N THR A 165 8.38 22.49 0.83
CA THR A 165 9.34 21.61 1.51
C THR A 165 10.71 21.82 0.87
N PRO A 166 11.77 22.04 1.66
CA PRO A 166 13.10 22.37 1.14
C PRO A 166 13.63 21.29 0.18
N ARG A 167 13.17 20.03 0.30
CA ARG A 167 13.47 18.95 -0.64
C ARG A 167 12.66 19.01 -1.94
N ALA A 168 11.40 19.45 -1.92
CA ALA A 168 10.63 19.69 -3.14
C ALA A 168 11.15 20.91 -3.89
N LEU A 169 11.55 21.97 -3.16
CA LEU A 169 12.30 23.10 -3.69
C LEU A 169 13.64 22.65 -4.26
N ALA A 170 14.39 21.81 -3.56
CA ALA A 170 15.64 21.25 -4.09
C ALA A 170 15.38 20.43 -5.37
N ALA A 171 14.33 19.61 -5.41
CA ALA A 171 13.96 18.87 -6.62
C ALA A 171 13.51 19.79 -7.76
N TRP A 172 12.80 20.88 -7.45
CA TRP A 172 12.43 21.92 -8.42
C TRP A 172 13.63 22.71 -8.91
N VAL A 173 14.52 23.12 -8.01
CA VAL A 173 15.78 23.84 -8.31
C VAL A 173 16.71 22.94 -9.11
N VAL A 174 16.81 21.65 -8.78
CA VAL A 174 17.54 20.65 -9.58
C VAL A 174 16.88 20.42 -10.93
N GLY A 175 15.54 20.41 -11.00
CA GLY A 175 14.80 20.33 -12.25
C GLY A 175 14.99 21.57 -13.13
N LEU A 176 15.01 22.76 -12.53
CA LEU A 176 15.26 24.04 -13.20
C LEU A 176 16.72 24.15 -13.64
N LEU A 177 17.68 23.79 -12.77
CA LEU A 177 19.11 23.71 -13.10
C LEU A 177 19.38 22.65 -14.16
N GLY A 178 18.65 21.53 -14.14
CA GLY A 178 18.66 20.52 -15.20
C GLY A 178 18.08 21.05 -16.50
N GLY A 179 16.93 21.73 -16.47
CA GLY A 179 16.35 22.38 -17.64
C GLY A 179 17.27 23.45 -18.24
N PHE A 180 17.86 24.29 -17.39
CA PHE A 180 18.87 25.27 -17.79
C PHE A 180 20.13 24.58 -18.34
N GLY A 181 20.60 23.52 -17.69
CA GLY A 181 21.70 22.68 -18.15
C GLY A 181 21.42 22.02 -19.50
N ALA A 182 20.16 21.70 -19.81
CA ALA A 182 19.76 21.11 -21.10
C ALA A 182 19.85 22.17 -22.20
N VAL A 183 19.26 23.35 -21.96
CA VAL A 183 19.31 24.48 -22.87
C VAL A 183 20.76 24.93 -23.08
N PHE A 184 21.55 25.00 -22.00
CA PHE A 184 22.96 25.37 -22.05
C PHE A 184 23.83 24.29 -22.71
N GLY A 185 23.52 23.01 -22.51
CA GLY A 185 24.18 21.89 -23.18
C GLY A 185 23.89 21.85 -24.68
N ILE A 186 22.66 22.17 -25.10
CA ILE A 186 22.29 22.36 -26.51
C ILE A 186 23.07 23.55 -27.08
N LEU A 187 23.15 24.67 -26.35
CA LEU A 187 23.94 25.84 -26.74
C LEU A 187 25.43 25.53 -26.87
N LEU A 188 26.00 24.77 -25.94
CA LEU A 188 27.41 24.33 -25.98
C LEU A 188 27.67 23.31 -27.09
N ALA A 189 26.72 22.43 -27.39
CA ALA A 189 26.81 21.52 -28.52
C ALA A 189 26.80 22.29 -29.85
N THR A 190 26.07 23.41 -29.96
CA THR A 190 26.16 24.31 -31.11
C THR A 190 27.51 25.05 -31.20
N LEU A 191 28.28 25.11 -30.11
CA LEU A 191 29.63 25.69 -30.03
C LEU A 191 30.76 24.67 -30.24
N GLY A 192 30.46 23.43 -30.65
CA GLY A 192 31.47 22.43 -31.01
C GLY A 192 32.12 21.68 -29.84
N GLN A 193 31.63 21.87 -28.62
CA GLN A 193 31.99 21.05 -27.46
C GLN A 193 31.13 19.77 -27.49
N GLY A 194 31.76 18.60 -27.50
CA GLY A 194 31.08 17.32 -27.78
C GLY A 194 29.88 17.02 -26.85
N PRO A 195 28.85 16.32 -27.34
CA PRO A 195 27.55 16.15 -26.68
C PRO A 195 27.60 15.43 -25.31
N TRP A 196 28.73 14.83 -24.97
CA TRP A 196 28.92 14.00 -23.78
C TRP A 196 29.16 14.82 -22.50
N THR A 197 29.67 16.06 -22.59
CA THR A 197 30.09 16.83 -21.40
C THR A 197 28.92 17.50 -20.66
N ALA A 198 27.81 17.82 -21.35
CA ALA A 198 26.67 18.52 -20.75
C ALA A 198 25.33 17.76 -20.86
N GLY A 199 25.13 16.90 -21.87
CA GLY A 199 23.85 16.25 -22.13
C GLY A 199 23.49 15.13 -21.16
N VAL A 200 24.46 14.25 -20.85
CA VAL A 200 24.26 13.08 -19.96
C VAL A 200 23.88 13.46 -18.52
N PRO A 201 24.63 14.32 -17.80
CA PRO A 201 24.28 14.67 -16.42
C PRO A 201 22.91 15.34 -16.34
N THR A 202 22.59 16.18 -17.32
CA THR A 202 21.29 16.83 -17.42
C THR A 202 20.15 15.81 -17.61
N ALA A 203 20.31 14.87 -18.56
CA ALA A 203 19.32 13.84 -18.79
C ALA A 203 19.09 12.96 -17.54
N LEU A 204 20.16 12.66 -16.79
CA LEU A 204 20.07 11.93 -15.52
C LEU A 204 19.30 12.70 -14.44
N LEU A 205 19.54 14.02 -14.31
CA LEU A 205 18.80 14.87 -13.38
C LEU A 205 17.31 14.95 -13.75
N VAL A 206 17.00 15.19 -15.03
CA VAL A 206 15.62 15.24 -15.53
C VAL A 206 14.92 13.89 -15.33
N ALA A 207 15.59 12.77 -15.65
CA ALA A 207 15.05 11.43 -15.44
C ALA A 207 14.79 11.14 -13.96
N SER A 208 15.64 11.63 -13.05
CA SER A 208 15.45 11.49 -11.60
C SER A 208 14.23 12.25 -11.11
N VAL A 209 14.06 13.51 -11.52
CA VAL A 209 12.89 14.34 -11.18
C VAL A 209 11.60 13.74 -11.75
N LEU A 210 11.62 13.35 -13.04
CA LEU A 210 10.49 12.66 -13.67
C LEU A 210 10.18 11.33 -12.96
N GLY A 211 11.18 10.60 -12.49
CA GLY A 211 10.99 9.37 -11.72
C GLY A 211 10.30 9.60 -10.38
N VAL A 212 10.60 10.71 -9.69
CA VAL A 212 9.92 11.11 -8.44
C VAL A 212 8.48 11.54 -8.71
N LEU A 213 8.27 12.39 -9.72
CA LEU A 213 6.93 12.82 -10.14
C LEU A 213 6.07 11.66 -10.65
N ALA A 214 6.68 10.68 -11.31
CA ALA A 214 5.99 9.48 -11.79
C ALA A 214 5.44 8.62 -10.64
N LYS A 215 6.11 8.65 -9.50
CA LYS A 215 5.79 7.87 -8.30
C LYS A 215 4.94 8.63 -7.28
N SER A 216 4.80 9.94 -7.41
CA SER A 216 3.94 10.74 -6.54
C SER A 216 2.45 10.46 -6.84
N GLY A 217 1.56 10.94 -5.96
CA GLY A 217 0.13 10.72 -6.10
C GLY A 217 -0.68 11.34 -4.98
N ARG A 218 -1.97 11.05 -4.97
CA ARG A 218 -2.92 11.49 -3.94
C ARG A 218 -3.36 10.30 -3.09
N VAL A 219 -3.39 10.51 -1.78
CA VAL A 219 -3.96 9.55 -0.83
C VAL A 219 -5.25 10.09 -0.25
N TRP A 220 -6.25 9.23 -0.19
CA TRP A 220 -7.43 9.41 0.64
C TRP A 220 -7.55 8.24 1.60
N LEU A 221 -7.73 8.55 2.88
CA LEU A 221 -8.19 7.61 3.87
C LEU A 221 -9.66 7.91 4.15
N THR A 222 -10.52 6.95 3.90
CA THR A 222 -11.94 7.02 4.20
C THR A 222 -12.27 6.10 5.37
N SER A 223 -13.51 6.17 5.88
CA SER A 223 -14.03 5.24 6.88
C SER A 223 -14.05 3.77 6.42
N GLU A 224 -13.94 3.50 5.12
CA GLU A 224 -14.03 2.15 4.54
C GLU A 224 -12.71 1.64 3.99
N ARG A 225 -11.91 2.51 3.38
CA ARG A 225 -10.75 2.12 2.58
C ARG A 225 -9.68 3.19 2.51
N LEU A 226 -8.45 2.73 2.31
CA LEU A 226 -7.33 3.54 1.85
C LEU A 226 -7.31 3.54 0.32
N LEU A 227 -7.34 4.72 -0.27
CA LEU A 227 -7.26 4.94 -1.70
C LEU A 227 -5.96 5.67 -2.05
N TRP A 228 -5.11 5.03 -2.85
CA TRP A 228 -3.92 5.63 -3.46
C TRP A 228 -4.13 5.83 -4.95
N VAL A 229 -4.02 7.07 -5.42
CA VAL A 229 -4.09 7.42 -6.84
C VAL A 229 -2.76 8.01 -7.28
N PRO A 230 -1.87 7.18 -7.87
CA PRO A 230 -0.61 7.69 -8.39
C PRO A 230 -0.86 8.65 -9.56
N THR A 231 0.06 9.60 -9.76
CA THR A 231 0.05 10.52 -10.91
C THR A 231 0.09 9.74 -12.21
N PHE A 232 0.88 8.66 -12.25
CA PHE A 232 0.93 7.73 -13.35
C PHE A 232 0.64 6.30 -12.88
N GLY A 233 -0.34 5.66 -13.51
CA GLY A 233 -0.70 4.27 -13.22
C GLY A 233 -2.17 4.12 -12.85
N GLU A 234 -2.46 3.03 -12.15
CA GLU A 234 -3.81 2.68 -11.73
C GLU A 234 -4.00 3.01 -10.25
N ALA A 235 -5.20 3.47 -9.91
CA ALA A 235 -5.61 3.65 -8.52
C ALA A 235 -5.62 2.30 -7.80
N VAL A 236 -5.21 2.31 -6.54
CA VAL A 236 -5.27 1.12 -5.68
C VAL A 236 -6.09 1.45 -4.46
N SER A 237 -7.07 0.61 -4.18
CA SER A 237 -7.92 0.67 -3.00
C SER A 237 -7.64 -0.52 -2.11
N VAL A 238 -7.48 -0.28 -0.81
CA VAL A 238 -7.32 -1.31 0.23
C VAL A 238 -8.43 -1.10 1.27
N PRO A 239 -9.39 -2.03 1.40
CA PRO A 239 -10.39 -1.97 2.45
C PRO A 239 -9.72 -1.97 3.82
N LEU A 240 -10.12 -1.08 4.73
CA LEU A 240 -9.54 -0.99 6.08
C LEU A 240 -9.77 -2.27 6.89
N GLU A 241 -10.88 -2.95 6.65
CA GLU A 241 -11.18 -4.24 7.27
C GLU A 241 -10.23 -5.37 6.86
N SER A 242 -9.59 -5.23 5.70
CA SER A 242 -8.66 -6.26 5.20
C SER A 242 -7.26 -6.09 5.76
N ILE A 243 -6.97 -4.96 6.42
CA ILE A 243 -5.66 -4.64 6.98
C ILE A 243 -5.57 -5.34 8.35
N PRO A 244 -4.71 -6.36 8.50
CA PRO A 244 -4.54 -7.02 9.77
C PRO A 244 -3.84 -6.09 10.75
N ALA A 245 -3.91 -6.46 12.01
CA ALA A 245 -3.20 -5.81 13.10
C ALA A 245 -1.68 -5.77 12.77
N GLY A 246 -1.07 -4.58 12.70
CA GLY A 246 0.34 -4.42 12.31
C GLY A 246 0.61 -4.55 10.81
N GLY A 247 -0.43 -4.59 9.97
CA GLY A 247 -0.33 -4.58 8.52
C GLY A 247 0.18 -3.26 7.93
N VAL A 248 0.45 -2.26 8.77
CA VAL A 248 0.94 -0.94 8.37
C VAL A 248 2.37 -0.75 8.86
N ALA A 249 3.26 -0.37 7.95
CA ALA A 249 4.66 -0.12 8.27
C ALA A 249 5.19 1.11 7.51
N VAL A 250 5.99 1.91 8.20
CA VAL A 250 6.70 3.04 7.60
C VAL A 250 8.10 2.55 7.22
N GLU A 251 8.29 2.17 5.94
CA GLU A 251 9.57 1.63 5.43
C GLU A 251 10.68 2.70 5.42
N SER A 252 10.30 3.97 5.23
CA SER A 252 11.18 5.12 5.34
C SER A 252 10.36 6.34 5.75
N ALA A 253 11.01 7.44 6.15
CA ALA A 253 10.34 8.68 6.52
C ALA A 253 9.32 9.22 5.48
N LEU A 254 9.40 8.77 4.22
CA LEU A 254 8.52 9.18 3.13
C LEU A 254 7.77 8.03 2.44
N THR A 255 7.89 6.79 2.93
CA THR A 255 7.26 5.64 2.27
C THR A 255 6.44 4.84 3.26
N LEU A 256 5.13 4.79 3.00
CA LEU A 256 4.19 3.98 3.75
C LEU A 256 3.91 2.67 2.99
N ARG A 257 3.99 1.56 3.70
CA ARG A 257 3.57 0.23 3.22
C ARG A 257 2.34 -0.20 4.00
N VAL A 258 1.34 -0.65 3.25
CA VAL A 258 0.09 -1.16 3.79
C VAL A 258 -0.16 -2.54 3.21
N GLU A 259 -0.39 -3.50 4.08
CA GLU A 259 -0.73 -4.87 3.76
C GLU A 259 -2.18 -5.13 4.14
N GLY A 260 -3.00 -5.52 3.18
CA GLY A 260 -4.36 -6.02 3.41
C GLY A 260 -4.74 -7.02 2.33
N GLU A 261 -5.97 -6.96 1.81
CA GLU A 261 -6.36 -7.70 0.60
C GLU A 261 -5.40 -7.40 -0.57
N ARG A 262 -4.88 -6.17 -0.59
CA ARG A 262 -3.84 -5.70 -1.50
C ARG A 262 -2.70 -5.06 -0.72
N ARG A 263 -1.48 -5.30 -1.18
CA ARG A 263 -0.27 -4.61 -0.77
C ARG A 263 -0.16 -3.29 -1.56
N VAL A 264 -0.04 -2.19 -0.83
CA VAL A 264 0.16 -0.86 -1.40
C VAL A 264 1.41 -0.24 -0.80
N ARG A 265 2.24 0.32 -1.68
CA ARG A 265 3.33 1.22 -1.30
C ARG A 265 2.98 2.62 -1.74
N VAL A 266 2.96 3.55 -0.80
CA VAL A 266 2.70 4.97 -0.99
C VAL A 266 4.01 5.71 -0.77
N PRO A 267 4.78 5.99 -1.84
CA PRO A 267 6.03 6.73 -1.73
C PRO A 267 5.80 8.25 -1.67
N PHE A 268 6.80 8.97 -1.20
CA PHE A 268 6.85 10.45 -1.13
C PHE A 268 5.73 11.09 -0.29
N LEU A 269 5.29 10.42 0.78
CA LEU A 269 4.30 10.94 1.71
C LEU A 269 5.00 11.62 2.90
N SER A 270 4.90 12.95 3.01
CA SER A 270 5.50 13.70 4.14
C SER A 270 4.94 13.28 5.49
N ASP A 271 3.66 12.90 5.51
CA ASP A 271 2.92 12.61 6.73
C ASP A 271 2.75 11.09 6.90
N ALA A 272 3.76 10.31 6.49
CA ALA A 272 3.68 8.85 6.49
C ALA A 272 3.36 8.26 7.86
N ASN A 273 3.97 8.80 8.93
CA ASN A 273 3.67 8.38 10.31
C ASN A 273 2.25 8.74 10.73
N GLN A 274 1.77 9.94 10.38
CA GLN A 274 0.40 10.36 10.69
C GLN A 274 -0.60 9.44 9.99
N LEU A 275 -0.45 9.23 8.68
CA LEU A 275 -1.35 8.35 7.93
C LEU A 275 -1.25 6.90 8.44
N ALA A 276 -0.07 6.40 8.77
CA ALA A 276 0.09 5.07 9.34
C ALA A 276 -0.72 4.90 10.63
N THR A 277 -0.62 5.90 11.51
CA THR A 277 -1.35 5.95 12.79
C THR A 277 -2.86 5.93 12.56
N LEU A 278 -3.34 6.75 11.62
CA LEU A 278 -4.75 6.81 11.28
C LEU A 278 -5.26 5.48 10.71
N ILE A 279 -4.50 4.84 9.81
CA ILE A 279 -4.88 3.53 9.27
C ILE A 279 -4.91 2.48 10.39
N GLU A 280 -3.91 2.46 11.28
CA GLU A 280 -3.85 1.48 12.37
C GLU A 280 -5.04 1.63 13.32
N MET A 281 -5.37 2.87 13.71
CA MET A 281 -6.51 3.16 14.58
C MET A 281 -7.87 2.84 13.92
N HIS A 282 -8.03 3.18 12.64
CA HIS A 282 -9.31 3.01 11.93
C HIS A 282 -9.48 1.66 11.24
N SER A 283 -8.44 0.82 11.17
CA SER A 283 -8.56 -0.58 10.74
C SER A 283 -9.26 -1.46 11.78
N GLN A 284 -9.11 -1.10 13.05
CA GLN A 284 -9.59 -1.88 14.20
C GLN A 284 -10.94 -1.37 14.72
N SER A 285 -11.73 -2.28 15.28
CA SER A 285 -12.84 -1.91 16.16
C SER A 285 -12.27 -1.33 17.47
N PRO A 286 -12.92 -0.32 18.09
CA PRO A 286 -14.23 0.24 17.78
C PRO A 286 -14.23 1.46 16.85
N LEU A 287 -13.08 2.09 16.58
CA LEU A 287 -13.02 3.36 15.86
C LEU A 287 -13.55 3.26 14.42
N ARG A 288 -13.32 2.13 13.74
CA ARG A 288 -13.83 1.88 12.40
C ARG A 288 -15.34 2.06 12.27
N SER A 289 -16.12 1.45 13.16
CA SER A 289 -17.59 1.53 13.10
C SER A 289 -18.10 2.93 13.44
N ARG A 290 -17.41 3.66 14.32
CA ARG A 290 -17.75 5.04 14.68
C ARG A 290 -17.43 6.03 13.57
N ALA A 291 -16.29 5.88 12.90
CA ALA A 291 -15.91 6.70 11.75
C ALA A 291 -16.97 6.65 10.63
N ARG A 292 -17.57 5.48 10.39
CA ARG A 292 -18.68 5.31 9.41
C ARG A 292 -19.94 6.10 9.77
N SER A 293 -20.18 6.37 11.05
CA SER A 293 -21.33 7.17 11.49
C SER A 293 -21.14 8.68 11.29
N GLY A 294 -19.92 9.14 10.98
CA GLY A 294 -19.64 10.53 10.59
C GLY A 294 -19.63 11.57 11.71
N GLY A 295 -20.00 11.22 12.95
CA GLY A 295 -20.04 12.15 14.06
C GLY A 295 -18.72 12.26 14.82
N LYS A 296 -18.03 13.41 14.72
CA LYS A 296 -17.01 13.81 15.69
C LYS A 296 -17.66 14.55 16.86
N LEU A 297 -17.15 14.35 18.07
CA LEU A 297 -17.53 15.15 19.23
C LEU A 297 -17.16 16.62 19.00
N PRO A 298 -18.13 17.54 18.99
CA PRO A 298 -17.87 18.96 18.80
C PRO A 298 -17.28 19.60 20.07
N ASN A 299 -17.51 19.01 21.24
CA ASN A 299 -17.13 19.57 22.55
C ASN A 299 -15.83 18.98 23.09
N VAL A 300 -14.87 18.72 22.21
CA VAL A 300 -13.52 18.26 22.55
C VAL A 300 -12.51 19.07 21.74
N VAL A 301 -11.54 19.67 22.43
CA VAL A 301 -10.47 20.46 21.82
C VAL A 301 -9.13 19.89 22.24
N VAL A 302 -8.31 19.51 21.27
CA VAL A 302 -6.94 19.02 21.46
C VAL A 302 -5.97 20.10 21.01
N PHE A 303 -5.01 20.46 21.85
CA PHE A 303 -4.08 21.55 21.54
C PHE A 303 -2.71 21.36 22.20
N PRO A 304 -1.62 21.86 21.57
CA PRO A 304 -0.30 21.86 22.20
C PRO A 304 -0.30 22.80 23.41
N ALA A 305 0.26 22.32 24.53
CA ALA A 305 0.23 23.03 25.79
C ALA A 305 1.55 22.88 26.56
N GLN A 306 1.70 23.72 27.57
CA GLN A 306 2.82 23.77 28.50
C GLN A 306 2.28 23.77 29.91
N LEU A 307 2.78 22.87 30.74
CA LEU A 307 2.48 22.82 32.16
C LEU A 307 3.66 23.41 32.93
N GLN A 308 3.44 24.53 33.60
CA GLN A 308 4.43 25.22 34.43
C GLN A 308 4.13 24.98 35.90
N GLY A 309 5.07 24.37 36.62
CA GLY A 309 5.08 24.26 38.08
C GLY A 309 5.94 25.34 38.73
N ALA A 310 6.23 25.18 40.02
CA ALA A 310 7.05 26.12 40.79
C ALA A 310 8.48 26.26 40.25
N SER A 311 9.06 25.15 39.76
CA SER A 311 10.44 25.11 39.23
C SER A 311 10.56 24.42 37.87
N GLU A 312 9.51 23.77 37.38
CA GLU A 312 9.56 22.88 36.22
C GLU A 312 8.61 23.33 35.11
N ARG A 313 9.00 23.05 33.87
CA ARG A 313 8.20 23.35 32.67
C ARG A 313 8.16 22.13 31.77
N PHE A 314 6.96 21.63 31.52
CA PHE A 314 6.72 20.47 30.68
C PHE A 314 6.00 20.91 29.41
N GLN A 315 6.49 20.48 28.25
CA GLN A 315 5.77 20.61 26.98
C GLN A 315 4.86 19.41 26.79
N GLY A 316 3.77 19.53 26.05
CA GLY A 316 2.82 18.43 25.89
C GLY A 316 1.60 18.77 25.05
N TRP A 317 0.58 17.94 25.19
CA TRP A 317 -0.73 18.10 24.59
C TRP A 317 -1.79 18.16 25.67
N ALA A 318 -2.71 19.12 25.56
CA ALA A 318 -3.88 19.21 26.41
C ALA A 318 -5.13 18.80 25.64
N VAL A 319 -6.03 18.12 26.33
CA VAL A 319 -7.36 17.78 25.84
C VAL A 319 -8.37 18.44 26.76
N LEU A 320 -9.14 19.38 26.22
CA LEU A 320 -10.21 20.09 26.90
C LEU A 320 -11.56 19.52 26.48
N TRP A 321 -12.40 19.17 27.46
CA TRP A 321 -13.77 18.72 27.22
C TRP A 321 -14.65 19.00 28.44
N ARG A 322 -15.92 18.55 28.40
CA ARG A 322 -16.92 18.84 29.44
C ARG A 322 -16.49 18.48 30.86
N SER A 323 -15.79 17.37 31.05
CA SER A 323 -15.43 16.88 32.40
C SER A 323 -14.11 17.46 32.94
N GLY A 324 -13.41 18.30 32.16
CA GLY A 324 -12.17 18.93 32.58
C GLY A 324 -11.13 19.07 31.47
N VAL A 325 -9.87 19.26 31.88
CA VAL A 325 -8.70 19.25 30.98
C VAL A 325 -7.68 18.22 31.47
N VAL A 326 -7.09 17.48 30.54
CA VAL A 326 -5.98 16.55 30.82
C VAL A 326 -4.76 16.97 30.00
N PHE A 327 -3.62 17.02 30.66
CA PHE A 327 -2.32 17.33 30.07
C PHE A 327 -1.45 16.08 29.98
N PHE A 328 -1.05 15.75 28.75
CA PHE A 328 -0.11 14.68 28.42
C PHE A 328 1.26 15.30 28.14
N GLU A 329 2.24 15.01 28.98
CA GLU A 329 3.61 15.46 28.79
C GLU A 329 4.21 14.86 27.51
N ALA A 330 4.94 15.66 26.74
CA ALA A 330 5.68 15.23 25.56
C ALA A 330 7.00 14.55 25.96
N ALA A 331 6.89 13.42 26.67
CA ALA A 331 8.04 12.53 26.90
C ALA A 331 8.28 11.67 25.65
N GLU A 332 9.51 11.15 25.52
CA GLU A 332 9.84 10.13 24.52
C GLU A 332 8.85 8.96 24.63
N PHE A 333 8.31 8.50 23.50
CA PHE A 333 7.31 7.42 23.42
C PHE A 333 5.90 7.71 23.97
N THR A 334 5.56 8.95 24.33
CA THR A 334 4.19 9.25 24.81
C THR A 334 3.14 8.88 23.77
N GLY A 335 3.38 9.19 22.49
CA GLY A 335 2.46 8.82 21.42
C GLY A 335 2.31 7.32 21.26
N ASP A 336 3.40 6.55 21.34
CA ASP A 336 3.36 5.08 21.29
C ASP A 336 2.59 4.50 22.47
N ARG A 337 2.81 4.99 23.70
CA ARG A 337 2.02 4.57 24.86
C ARG A 337 0.54 4.87 24.70
N LEU A 338 0.18 6.04 24.17
CA LEU A 338 -1.21 6.40 23.89
C LEU A 338 -1.82 5.48 22.83
N LEU A 339 -1.11 5.24 21.73
CA LEU A 339 -1.58 4.37 20.66
C LEU A 339 -1.71 2.93 21.14
N SER A 340 -0.72 2.42 21.87
CA SER A 340 -0.72 1.08 22.46
C SER A 340 -1.85 0.91 23.49
N ALA A 341 -2.16 1.94 24.28
CA ALA A 341 -3.30 1.93 25.20
C ALA A 341 -4.64 1.82 24.46
N VAL A 342 -4.79 2.50 23.31
CA VAL A 342 -5.98 2.46 22.45
C VAL A 342 -6.12 1.10 21.74
N LEU A 343 -5.04 0.61 21.14
CA LEU A 343 -5.03 -0.64 20.39
C LEU A 343 -5.00 -1.89 21.28
N GLY A 344 -4.62 -1.74 22.55
CA GLY A 344 -4.45 -2.86 23.49
C GLY A 344 -3.24 -3.74 23.22
N ARG A 345 -2.25 -3.26 22.46
CA ARG A 345 -1.01 -3.97 22.10
C ARG A 345 0.09 -2.99 21.74
N GLU A 346 1.34 -3.44 21.82
CA GLU A 346 2.50 -2.64 21.44
C GLU A 346 2.53 -2.35 19.93
N THR A 347 3.07 -1.19 19.57
CA THR A 347 3.21 -0.76 18.18
C THR A 347 4.65 -0.41 17.84
N VAL A 348 5.02 -0.59 16.57
CA VAL A 348 6.31 -0.15 16.03
C VAL A 348 6.22 1.29 15.50
N LEU A 349 5.03 1.89 15.56
CA LEU A 349 4.79 3.24 15.07
C LEU A 349 5.24 4.26 16.12
N ASN A 350 5.76 5.39 15.68
CA ASN A 350 6.08 6.53 16.54
C ASN A 350 5.14 7.70 16.22
N PRO A 351 3.87 7.66 16.66
CA PRO A 351 2.90 8.71 16.40
C PRO A 351 3.15 9.94 17.28
N GLU A 352 2.75 11.12 16.82
CA GLU A 352 2.60 12.26 17.72
C GLU A 352 1.34 12.08 18.59
N ALA A 353 1.43 12.42 19.88
CA ALA A 353 0.33 12.29 20.83
C ALA A 353 -0.95 13.02 20.36
N GLY A 354 -0.80 14.22 19.80
CA GLY A 354 -1.93 15.01 19.27
C GLY A 354 -2.74 14.26 18.20
N TRP A 355 -2.08 13.48 17.34
CA TRP A 355 -2.79 12.72 16.29
C TRP A 355 -3.68 11.63 16.87
N VAL A 356 -3.17 10.90 17.88
CA VAL A 356 -3.92 9.84 18.56
C VAL A 356 -5.10 10.44 19.33
N LEU A 357 -4.86 11.51 20.09
CA LEU A 357 -5.89 12.19 20.89
C LEU A 357 -7.01 12.76 20.01
N GLU A 358 -6.68 13.33 18.86
CA GLU A 358 -7.67 13.86 17.92
C GLU A 358 -8.60 12.77 17.36
N GLN A 359 -8.11 11.53 17.20
CA GLN A 359 -8.96 10.42 16.76
C GLN A 359 -9.94 9.93 17.83
N LEU A 360 -9.71 10.24 19.10
CA LEU A 360 -10.67 9.87 20.16
C LEU A 360 -11.98 10.63 20.03
N ARG A 361 -12.00 11.76 19.30
CA ARG A 361 -13.22 12.53 19.04
C ARG A 361 -14.29 11.74 18.28
N TRP A 362 -13.95 10.59 17.68
CA TRP A 362 -14.93 9.70 17.04
C TRP A 362 -15.75 8.88 18.05
N PHE A 363 -15.36 8.82 19.32
CA PHE A 363 -16.12 8.14 20.36
C PHE A 363 -17.37 8.92 20.78
N SER A 364 -18.33 8.24 21.40
CA SER A 364 -19.40 8.92 22.14
C SER A 364 -18.86 9.58 23.41
N GLU A 365 -19.58 10.55 23.99
CA GLU A 365 -19.14 11.31 25.17
C GLU A 365 -18.75 10.40 26.36
N GLY A 366 -19.56 9.37 26.67
CA GLY A 366 -19.27 8.44 27.77
C GLY A 366 -18.08 7.49 27.50
N GLU A 367 -17.93 7.04 26.25
CA GLU A 367 -16.77 6.24 25.83
C GLU A 367 -15.49 7.09 25.86
N PHE A 368 -15.58 8.34 25.40
CA PHE A 368 -14.48 9.30 25.41
C PHE A 368 -13.96 9.51 26.83
N ASP A 369 -14.83 9.78 27.81
CA ASP A 369 -14.46 9.94 29.22
C ASP A 369 -13.73 8.71 29.77
N THR A 370 -14.23 7.51 29.43
CA THR A 370 -13.63 6.23 29.84
C THR A 370 -12.23 6.08 29.25
N TRP A 371 -12.06 6.37 27.95
CA TRP A 371 -10.77 6.31 27.26
C TRP A 371 -9.79 7.35 27.77
N MET A 372 -10.23 8.58 28.04
CA MET A 372 -9.40 9.63 28.60
C MET A 372 -8.85 9.26 29.99
N VAL A 373 -9.67 8.64 30.85
CA VAL A 373 -9.20 8.13 32.15
C VAL A 373 -8.17 7.03 31.96
N LYS A 374 -8.45 6.05 31.08
CA LYS A 374 -7.53 4.93 30.80
C LYS A 374 -6.17 5.44 30.26
N MET A 375 -6.20 6.39 29.33
CA MET A 375 -4.99 6.97 28.75
C MET A 375 -4.23 7.82 29.76
N ALA A 376 -4.93 8.62 30.57
CA ALA A 376 -4.30 9.39 31.63
C ALA A 376 -3.57 8.51 32.66
N VAL A 377 -4.15 7.36 33.01
CA VAL A 377 -3.49 6.37 33.89
C VAL A 377 -2.28 5.75 33.19
N ALA A 378 -2.41 5.35 31.92
CA ALA A 378 -1.34 4.70 31.16
C ALA A 378 -0.11 5.59 30.92
N THR A 379 -0.30 6.91 30.84
CA THR A 379 0.79 7.87 30.57
C THR A 379 1.12 8.77 31.75
N HIS A 380 0.53 8.54 32.94
CA HIS A 380 0.65 9.42 34.11
C HIS A 380 0.30 10.89 33.80
N ALA A 381 -0.74 11.12 32.99
CA ALA A 381 -1.16 12.45 32.58
C ALA A 381 -1.72 13.26 33.78
N THR A 382 -1.51 14.58 33.77
CA THR A 382 -2.02 15.47 34.81
C THR A 382 -3.46 15.86 34.51
N ARG A 383 -4.39 15.57 35.43
CA ARG A 383 -5.82 15.85 35.28
C ARG A 383 -6.27 17.06 36.10
N PHE A 384 -7.03 17.92 35.43
CA PHE A 384 -7.72 19.06 36.00
C PHE A 384 -9.23 18.82 35.84
N SER A 385 -9.92 18.48 36.91
CA SER A 385 -11.39 18.35 36.90
C SER A 385 -12.02 19.72 36.71
N SER A 386 -13.11 19.79 35.94
CA SER A 386 -13.91 21.03 35.79
C SER A 386 -14.34 21.60 37.15
N LEU A 387 -14.69 20.73 38.10
CA LEU A 387 -15.03 21.10 39.49
C LEU A 387 -13.86 21.73 40.28
N SER A 388 -12.62 21.40 39.92
CA SER A 388 -11.42 21.86 40.64
C SER A 388 -10.80 23.13 40.07
N VAL A 389 -11.19 23.49 38.85
CA VAL A 389 -10.66 24.62 38.11
C VAL A 389 -11.73 25.73 38.10
N GLY A 390 -13.02 25.39 38.01
CA GLY A 390 -14.10 26.38 37.93
C GLY A 390 -13.95 27.29 36.71
N ASN A 391 -14.97 28.10 36.42
CA ASN A 391 -14.91 28.99 35.25
C ASN A 391 -13.89 30.13 35.43
N HIS A 392 -13.70 30.60 36.68
CA HIS A 392 -12.88 31.77 36.98
C HIS A 392 -11.36 31.57 36.87
N SER A 393 -10.86 30.34 36.77
CA SER A 393 -9.42 30.10 36.62
C SER A 393 -8.98 29.86 35.17
N ALA A 394 -9.93 29.82 34.24
CA ALA A 394 -9.67 29.82 32.81
C ALA A 394 -9.60 31.27 32.31
N SER A 395 -8.51 31.64 31.64
CA SER A 395 -8.36 32.98 31.05
C SER A 395 -7.80 32.87 29.63
N TRP A 396 -8.33 33.72 28.74
CA TRP A 396 -7.85 33.86 27.36
C TRP A 396 -6.84 35.01 27.23
N ASP A 397 -5.77 34.75 26.48
CA ASP A 397 -4.78 35.75 26.05
C ASP A 397 -4.53 35.54 24.54
N GLY A 398 -5.40 36.14 23.72
CA GLY A 398 -5.47 35.83 22.29
C GLY A 398 -5.84 34.37 22.04
N PRO A 399 -5.08 33.59 21.25
CA PRO A 399 -5.33 32.17 21.04
C PRO A 399 -4.82 31.27 22.18
N PHE A 400 -4.24 31.86 23.25
CA PHE A 400 -3.71 31.09 24.36
C PHE A 400 -4.76 30.95 25.46
N LEU A 401 -5.00 29.70 25.84
CA LEU A 401 -5.86 29.35 26.97
C LEU A 401 -4.98 29.01 28.17
N ARG A 402 -5.25 29.64 29.31
CA ARG A 402 -4.53 29.40 30.58
C ARG A 402 -5.47 28.89 31.65
N PHE A 403 -5.03 27.86 32.39
CA PHE A 403 -5.68 27.33 33.57
C PHE A 403 -4.72 27.40 34.76
N LYS A 404 -5.19 27.91 35.89
CA LYS A 404 -4.41 27.96 37.14
C LYS A 404 -5.02 27.05 38.19
N LYS A 405 -4.23 26.09 38.69
CA LYS A 405 -4.62 25.21 39.80
C LYS A 405 -3.46 25.11 40.79
N GLN A 406 -3.64 25.68 41.99
CA GLN A 406 -2.61 25.73 43.03
C GLN A 406 -1.29 26.34 42.49
N GLN A 407 -0.21 25.55 42.47
CA GLN A 407 1.13 25.92 41.99
C GLN A 407 1.34 25.68 40.49
N TRP A 408 0.35 25.09 39.81
CA TRP A 408 0.45 24.70 38.42
C TRP A 408 -0.32 25.64 37.50
N VAL A 409 0.33 26.05 36.41
CA VAL A 409 -0.27 26.85 35.34
C VAL A 409 -0.16 26.07 34.04
N LEU A 410 -1.29 25.62 33.51
CA LEU A 410 -1.38 25.04 32.18
C LEU A 410 -1.65 26.17 31.19
N SER A 411 -0.83 26.29 30.15
CA SER A 411 -1.04 27.28 29.09
C SER A 411 -0.84 26.64 27.73
N GLY A 412 -1.73 26.86 26.77
CA GLY A 412 -1.60 26.24 25.45
C GLY A 412 -2.27 27.06 24.37
N LYS A 413 -1.82 26.86 23.13
CA LYS A 413 -2.32 27.60 21.97
C LYS A 413 -3.43 26.80 21.30
N VAL A 414 -4.66 27.30 21.39
CA VAL A 414 -5.82 26.72 20.72
C VAL A 414 -5.83 27.17 19.26
N GLU A 415 -6.18 26.26 18.35
CA GLU A 415 -6.34 26.59 16.94
C GLU A 415 -7.53 27.53 16.75
N TRP A 416 -7.41 28.54 15.87
CA TRP A 416 -8.47 29.53 15.65
C TRP A 416 -9.83 28.92 15.31
N SER A 417 -9.84 27.82 14.57
CA SER A 417 -11.06 27.06 14.22
C SER A 417 -11.75 26.44 15.44
N SER A 418 -11.02 26.20 16.54
CA SER A 418 -11.47 25.50 17.74
C SER A 418 -11.75 26.43 18.93
N ILE A 419 -11.54 27.75 18.80
CA ILE A 419 -11.74 28.71 19.90
C ILE A 419 -13.22 28.73 20.32
N ALA A 420 -14.15 28.81 19.37
CA ALA A 420 -15.58 28.83 19.69
C ALA A 420 -16.05 27.54 20.40
N ASP A 421 -15.46 26.39 20.06
CA ASP A 421 -15.75 25.12 20.74
C ASP A 421 -15.14 25.09 22.15
N ALA A 422 -13.92 25.62 22.33
CA ALA A 422 -13.28 25.75 23.64
C ALA A 422 -14.09 26.67 24.56
N GLU A 423 -14.53 27.84 24.08
CA GLU A 423 -15.39 28.75 24.83
C GLU A 423 -16.70 28.08 25.23
N ARG A 424 -17.37 27.38 24.29
CA ARG A 424 -18.59 26.63 24.59
C ARG A 424 -18.38 25.60 25.69
N ILE A 425 -17.27 24.86 25.66
CA ILE A 425 -16.95 23.88 26.72
C ILE A 425 -16.79 24.57 28.08
N LEU A 426 -16.08 25.70 28.13
CA LEU A 426 -15.86 26.43 29.38
C LEU A 426 -17.16 27.00 29.94
N THR A 427 -18.07 27.50 29.10
CA THR A 427 -19.39 27.96 29.56
C THR A 427 -20.24 26.85 30.20
N LEU A 428 -19.96 25.59 29.89
CA LEU A 428 -20.65 24.43 30.49
C LEU A 428 -20.04 23.97 31.81
N TRP A 429 -18.89 24.52 32.21
CA TRP A 429 -18.28 24.20 33.49
C TRP A 429 -19.01 24.90 34.63
N PRO A 430 -19.11 24.23 35.81
CA PRO A 430 -19.72 24.85 36.98
C PRO A 430 -18.93 26.11 37.39
N GLU A 431 -19.66 27.11 37.86
CA GLU A 431 -19.11 28.36 38.41
C GLU A 431 -18.24 28.12 39.65
#